data_AF-A0A7R9JFA6-F1
#
_entry.id   AF-A0A7R9JFA6-F1
#
_cell.length_a   1.000
_cell.length_b   1.000
_cell.length_c   1.000
_cell.angle_alpha   90.00
_cell.angle_beta   90.00
_cell.angle_gamma   90.00
#
_symmetry.space_group_name_H-M   'P 1'
#
loop_
_entity.id
_entity.type
_entity.pdbx_description
1 polymer ?
#
loop_
_entity_poly.entity_id
_entity_poly.type
_entity_poly.pdbx_seq_one_letter_code
_entity_poly.pdbx_strand_id
1 'polypeptide(L)'
;MTFNFAMQAIDQIINSAAKTFYMSAGKVNVPIVFRGPNGAASGVAAQHSQCFGAWYAHCPGLKVISPYSSEDHKGLLKAAIRDPDPVVFLENEILYGAQYPMSDEALSKDFIIPIGKAKIERPGNHLTVVAHSRAVELSLEAAKELSRVGIDIEVINLRTLRPLDEQTITKSVVKTKHLVTVEQGWPNSGIGSEICARIIESEAFYHLDAPPVRVTGVDVPMPYTKSLEIIALPQVSDIVAAVKKVLGLQTGCWTGWFCTTVMMPEECAYLELGMVTSLKGLQAYLNKYVRLGERAEVDLPVLGLEHGHCGPRGLERLLGFCMLIGFTVISTTYLIQSTNRKMTKVDEKESEAIVEEPEEVTSAGCRCRSTAMTTDAPPTNR
;
A
#
# COMPACT_ATOMS: atom_id res chain seq x y z
N MET A 1 15.65 23.31 11.43
CA MET A 1 15.89 23.66 10.01
C MET A 1 15.86 22.39 9.20
N THR A 2 15.08 22.36 8.13
CA THR A 2 14.70 21.13 7.40
C THR A 2 15.49 20.94 6.09
N PHE A 3 15.56 19.72 5.56
CA PHE A 3 16.22 19.38 4.30
C PHE A 3 15.67 20.12 3.07
N ASN A 4 14.52 20.80 3.19
CA ASN A 4 14.02 21.69 2.14
C ASN A 4 15.07 22.71 1.68
N PHE A 5 15.91 23.21 2.60
CA PHE A 5 16.96 24.17 2.27
C PHE A 5 18.15 23.52 1.54
N ALA A 6 18.31 22.20 1.63
CA ALA A 6 19.38 21.48 0.96
C ALA A 6 19.25 21.54 -0.57
N MET A 7 18.08 21.90 -1.12
CA MET A 7 17.94 22.20 -2.55
C MET A 7 18.90 23.31 -3.02
N GLN A 8 19.23 24.28 -2.17
CA GLN A 8 20.21 25.32 -2.52
C GLN A 8 21.63 24.78 -2.63
N ALA A 9 21.94 23.69 -1.91
CA ALA A 9 23.25 23.08 -1.85
C ALA A 9 23.32 21.72 -2.57
N ILE A 10 22.27 21.32 -3.30
CA ILE A 10 22.18 19.96 -3.88
C ILE A 10 23.29 19.69 -4.88
N ASP A 11 23.75 20.70 -5.61
CA ASP A 11 24.89 20.58 -6.51
C ASP A 11 26.17 20.13 -5.78
N GLN A 12 26.44 20.68 -4.60
CA GLN A 12 27.60 20.28 -3.79
C GLN A 12 27.45 18.86 -3.25
N ILE A 13 26.24 18.46 -2.87
CA ILE A 13 25.96 17.10 -2.38
C ILE A 13 26.15 16.09 -3.52
N ILE A 14 25.67 16.39 -4.72
CA ILE A 14 25.66 15.43 -5.84
C ILE A 14 26.94 15.50 -6.67
N ASN A 15 27.26 16.66 -7.25
CA ASN A 15 28.34 16.78 -8.22
C ASN A 15 29.72 16.82 -7.55
N SER A 16 29.85 17.56 -6.44
CA SER A 16 31.13 17.69 -5.72
C SER A 16 31.42 16.53 -4.76
N ALA A 17 30.41 16.01 -4.06
CA ALA A 17 30.63 14.93 -3.09
C ALA A 17 30.42 13.54 -3.70
N ALA A 18 29.17 13.19 -4.07
CA ALA A 18 28.82 11.82 -4.46
C ALA A 18 29.66 11.25 -5.62
N LYS A 19 29.94 12.07 -6.64
CA LYS A 19 30.59 11.61 -7.87
C LYS A 19 32.13 11.63 -7.82
N THR A 20 32.74 12.31 -6.85
CA THR A 20 34.19 12.59 -6.85
C THR A 20 35.04 11.34 -6.70
N PHE A 21 34.64 10.38 -5.86
CA PHE A 21 35.39 9.13 -5.72
C PHE A 21 35.44 8.35 -7.04
N TYR A 22 34.32 8.32 -7.78
CA TYR A 22 34.26 7.69 -9.10
C TYR A 22 35.09 8.47 -10.14
N MET A 23 34.89 9.79 -10.25
CA MET A 23 35.60 10.63 -11.24
C MET A 23 37.12 10.67 -11.01
N SER A 24 37.56 10.56 -9.76
CA SER A 24 38.98 10.50 -9.41
C SER A 24 39.58 9.10 -9.54
N ALA A 25 38.82 8.11 -10.04
CA ALA A 25 39.21 6.71 -10.14
C ALA A 25 39.70 6.13 -8.79
N GLY A 26 38.98 6.43 -7.71
CA GLY A 26 39.24 5.93 -6.37
C GLY A 26 40.34 6.67 -5.60
N LYS A 27 40.80 7.82 -6.09
CA LYS A 27 41.89 8.58 -5.45
C LYS A 27 41.42 9.56 -4.38
N VAL A 28 40.21 10.10 -4.51
CA VAL A 28 39.70 11.15 -3.62
C VAL A 28 38.37 10.71 -3.00
N ASN A 29 38.42 10.31 -1.73
CA ASN A 29 37.23 10.09 -0.91
C ASN A 29 36.67 11.42 -0.40
N VAL A 30 35.36 11.46 -0.16
CA VAL A 30 34.68 12.63 0.41
C VAL A 30 33.92 12.18 1.67
N PRO A 31 34.61 12.04 2.82
CA PRO A 31 34.01 11.60 4.08
C PRO A 31 33.20 12.75 4.70
N ILE A 32 31.94 12.89 4.30
CA ILE A 32 31.04 13.95 4.74
C ILE A 32 29.66 13.40 5.07
N VAL A 33 29.06 13.91 6.15
CA VAL A 33 27.68 13.58 6.55
C VAL A 33 26.80 14.83 6.43
N PHE A 34 25.80 14.76 5.57
CA PHE A 34 24.73 15.76 5.47
C PHE A 34 23.56 15.28 6.32
N ARG A 35 23.22 15.99 7.40
CA ARG A 35 22.14 15.56 8.32
C ARG A 35 21.18 16.69 8.68
N GLY A 36 19.96 16.31 9.04
CA GLY A 36 18.90 17.21 9.46
C GLY A 36 17.50 16.59 9.31
N PRO A 37 16.45 17.26 9.81
CA PRO A 37 15.08 16.78 9.68
C PRO A 37 14.59 16.86 8.23
N ASN A 38 13.83 15.86 7.81
CA ASN A 38 13.32 15.64 6.46
C ASN A 38 11.85 15.20 6.50
N GLY A 39 11.07 15.61 5.49
CA GLY A 39 9.65 15.31 5.40
C GLY A 39 8.79 16.30 6.19
N ALA A 40 7.55 15.89 6.47
CA ALA A 40 6.56 16.74 7.12
C ALA A 40 6.84 16.96 8.61
N ALA A 41 6.55 18.17 9.07
CA ALA A 41 6.49 18.56 10.48
C ALA A 41 5.05 18.92 10.86
N SER A 42 4.84 19.91 11.72
CA SER A 42 3.50 20.34 12.16
C SER A 42 3.27 21.81 11.81
N GLY A 43 2.36 22.09 10.88
CA GLY A 43 1.91 23.45 10.54
C GLY A 43 2.95 24.28 9.79
N VAL A 44 3.92 23.65 9.11
CA VAL A 44 5.03 24.35 8.43
C VAL A 44 4.79 24.58 6.93
N ALA A 45 3.65 24.11 6.42
CA ALA A 45 3.18 24.30 5.04
C ALA A 45 4.17 23.80 3.96
N ALA A 46 3.93 24.19 2.71
CA ALA A 46 4.50 23.56 1.52
C ALA A 46 6.04 23.58 1.46
N GLN A 47 6.69 24.72 1.72
CA GLN A 47 8.14 24.89 1.51
C GLN A 47 9.01 24.29 2.62
N HIS A 48 8.40 23.71 3.66
CA HIS A 48 9.11 23.15 4.81
C HIS A 48 8.73 21.69 5.11
N SER A 49 7.98 21.04 4.21
CA SER A 49 7.40 19.71 4.45
C SER A 49 7.84 18.63 3.45
N GLN A 50 8.73 18.94 2.51
CA GLN A 50 9.12 17.99 1.46
C GLN A 50 10.02 16.87 2.01
N CYS A 51 9.74 15.64 1.56
CA CYS A 51 10.61 14.48 1.77
C CYS A 51 11.57 14.32 0.56
N PHE A 52 12.87 14.28 0.82
CA PHE A 52 13.93 14.14 -0.17
C PHE A 52 14.50 12.72 -0.26
N GLY A 53 13.85 11.74 0.39
CA GLY A 53 14.28 10.34 0.40
C GLY A 53 14.55 9.79 -0.99
N ALA A 54 13.55 9.88 -1.88
CA ALA A 54 13.67 9.40 -3.25
C ALA A 54 14.73 10.14 -4.08
N TRP A 55 14.82 11.47 -3.95
CA TRP A 55 15.77 12.29 -4.70
C TRP A 55 17.21 11.88 -4.41
N TYR A 56 17.59 11.81 -3.13
CA TYR A 56 18.95 11.43 -2.78
C TYR A 56 19.21 9.95 -3.02
N ALA A 57 18.22 9.06 -2.81
CA ALA A 57 18.37 7.63 -3.06
C ALA A 57 18.60 7.29 -4.54
N HIS A 58 18.19 8.17 -5.46
CA HIS A 58 18.42 8.01 -6.88
C HIS A 58 19.90 8.16 -7.29
N CYS A 59 20.70 8.92 -6.52
CA CYS A 59 22.03 9.36 -6.96
C CYS A 59 23.15 8.34 -6.62
N PRO A 60 23.88 7.78 -7.61
CA PRO A 60 25.06 6.96 -7.36
C PRO A 60 26.17 7.72 -6.64
N GLY A 61 26.92 7.00 -5.79
CA GLY A 61 27.96 7.57 -4.94
C GLY A 61 27.48 8.10 -3.59
N LEU A 62 26.17 8.23 -3.38
CA LEU A 62 25.59 8.49 -2.07
C LEU A 62 25.22 7.21 -1.32
N LYS A 63 25.27 7.29 0.01
CA LYS A 63 24.51 6.44 0.93
C LYS A 63 23.41 7.30 1.56
N VAL A 64 22.19 6.77 1.65
CA VAL A 64 21.02 7.53 2.13
C VAL A 64 20.32 6.75 3.22
N ILE A 65 20.22 7.37 4.39
CA ILE A 65 19.73 6.78 5.63
C ILE A 65 18.50 7.56 6.10
N SER A 66 17.48 6.84 6.57
CA SER A 66 16.24 7.40 7.11
C SER A 66 15.83 6.64 8.38
N PRO A 67 16.37 7.03 9.55
CA PRO A 67 16.17 6.33 10.82
C PRO A 67 14.76 6.56 11.40
N TYR A 68 14.33 5.63 12.25
CA TYR A 68 13.05 5.69 12.98
C TYR A 68 13.26 5.78 14.50
N SER A 69 13.87 4.76 15.12
CA SER A 69 14.00 4.66 16.58
C SER A 69 15.24 5.36 17.14
N SER A 70 15.32 5.56 18.46
CA SER A 70 16.54 6.09 19.12
C SER A 70 17.78 5.22 18.84
N GLU A 71 17.61 3.90 18.78
CA GLU A 71 18.70 2.98 18.42
C GLU A 71 19.15 3.21 16.97
N ASP A 72 18.21 3.32 16.02
CA ASP A 72 18.53 3.60 14.62
C ASP A 72 19.33 4.89 14.49
N HIS A 73 18.86 5.96 15.14
CA HIS A 73 19.52 7.26 15.11
C HIS A 73 20.96 7.17 15.64
N LYS A 74 21.17 6.56 16.82
CA LYS A 74 22.51 6.44 17.41
C LYS A 74 23.43 5.55 16.57
N GLY A 75 22.98 4.35 16.22
CA GLY A 75 23.81 3.36 15.53
C GLY A 75 24.15 3.76 14.10
N LEU A 76 23.19 4.28 13.34
CA LEU A 76 23.39 4.67 11.95
C LEU A 76 24.14 6.01 11.83
N LEU A 77 23.95 6.96 12.74
CA LEU A 77 24.72 8.21 12.70
C LEU A 77 26.21 7.94 12.97
N LYS A 78 26.51 7.02 13.89
CA LYS A 78 27.89 6.57 14.12
C LYS A 78 28.46 5.83 12.92
N ALA A 79 27.66 5.01 12.24
CA ALA A 79 28.06 4.38 10.98
C ALA A 79 28.37 5.44 9.91
N ALA A 80 27.49 6.42 9.73
CA ALA A 80 27.62 7.49 8.76
C ALA A 80 28.88 8.32 8.98
N ILE A 81 29.18 8.70 10.23
CA ILE A 81 30.40 9.47 10.57
C ILE A 81 31.68 8.67 10.29
N ARG A 82 31.63 7.34 10.43
CA ARG A 82 32.78 6.44 10.22
C ARG A 82 32.94 6.03 8.75
N ASP A 83 31.98 6.36 7.90
CA ASP A 83 31.97 5.99 6.50
C ASP A 83 32.89 6.93 5.68
N PRO A 84 33.72 6.40 4.75
CA PRO A 84 34.62 7.23 3.96
C PRO A 84 33.92 7.96 2.79
N ASP A 85 32.66 7.66 2.52
CA ASP A 85 31.89 8.19 1.40
C ASP A 85 30.81 9.19 1.89
N PRO A 86 30.22 10.00 0.98
CA PRO A 86 29.16 10.93 1.36
C PRO A 86 27.89 10.21 1.83
N VAL A 87 27.42 10.58 3.02
CA VAL A 87 26.19 10.03 3.60
C VAL A 87 25.16 11.13 3.82
N VAL A 88 23.95 10.92 3.32
CA VAL A 88 22.77 11.75 3.61
C VAL A 88 21.94 11.06 4.70
N PHE A 89 21.75 11.77 5.81
CA PHE A 89 21.08 11.27 7.02
C PHE A 89 19.79 12.06 7.27
N LEU A 90 18.67 11.49 6.80
CA LEU A 90 17.34 12.10 6.77
C LEU A 90 16.56 11.80 8.05
N GLU A 91 16.73 12.68 9.04
CA GLU A 91 16.04 12.60 10.33
C GLU A 91 14.58 13.03 10.19
N ASN A 92 13.79 12.97 11.27
CA ASN A 92 12.43 13.49 11.27
C ASN A 92 12.18 14.33 12.52
N GLU A 93 11.66 15.54 12.32
CA GLU A 93 11.48 16.53 13.39
C GLU A 93 10.53 16.04 14.49
N ILE A 94 9.44 15.36 14.10
CA ILE A 94 8.43 14.87 15.04
C ILE A 94 9.00 13.77 15.93
N LEU A 95 9.96 12.99 15.43
CA LEU A 95 10.59 11.91 16.18
C LEU A 95 11.61 12.39 17.22
N TYR A 96 12.09 13.63 17.15
CA TYR A 96 13.10 14.12 18.11
C TYR A 96 12.60 14.14 19.56
N GLY A 97 11.30 14.39 19.77
CA GLY A 97 10.68 14.38 21.09
C GLY A 97 10.17 13.00 21.53
N ALA A 98 10.22 12.00 20.65
CA ALA A 98 9.70 10.67 20.95
C ALA A 98 10.68 9.86 21.81
N GLN A 99 10.13 9.07 22.74
CA GLN A 99 10.90 8.19 23.61
C GLN A 99 10.80 6.75 23.13
N TYR A 100 11.95 6.10 22.97
CA TYR A 100 12.05 4.70 22.59
C TYR A 100 12.84 3.93 23.65
N PRO A 101 12.50 2.66 23.89
CA PRO A 101 13.37 1.79 24.67
C PRO A 101 14.74 1.67 23.99
N MET A 102 15.79 1.62 24.82
CA MET A 102 17.18 1.44 24.39
C MET A 102 17.72 0.17 25.02
N SER A 103 18.23 -0.76 24.21
CA SER A 103 18.95 -1.93 24.70
C SER A 103 20.28 -1.57 25.37
N ASP A 104 20.78 -2.45 26.24
CA ASP A 104 22.10 -2.29 26.85
C ASP A 104 23.21 -2.25 25.81
N GLU A 105 23.10 -3.03 24.72
CA GLU A 105 24.03 -2.94 23.60
C GLU A 105 23.97 -1.57 22.94
N ALA A 106 22.77 -1.00 22.74
CA ALA A 106 22.60 0.32 22.17
C ALA A 106 23.13 1.44 23.06
N LEU A 107 23.30 1.23 24.37
CA LEU A 107 23.95 2.20 25.27
C LEU A 107 25.47 2.24 25.12
N SER A 108 26.09 1.17 24.58
CA SER A 108 27.54 1.12 24.34
C SER A 108 28.04 2.27 23.46
N LYS A 109 29.30 2.66 23.65
CA LYS A 109 30.01 3.63 22.80
C LYS A 109 30.37 3.05 21.43
N ASP A 110 30.40 1.73 21.30
CA ASP A 110 30.77 1.04 20.06
C ASP A 110 29.56 0.50 19.29
N PHE A 111 28.36 0.81 19.76
CA PHE A 111 27.13 0.48 19.05
C PHE A 111 27.10 1.14 17.66
N ILE A 112 27.01 0.31 16.63
CA ILE A 112 26.90 0.70 15.23
C ILE A 112 25.86 -0.20 14.58
N ILE A 113 25.05 0.37 13.71
CA ILE A 113 24.16 -0.39 12.83
C ILE A 113 24.75 -0.34 11.40
N PRO A 114 24.89 -1.48 10.71
CA PRO A 114 25.40 -1.49 9.35
C PRO A 114 24.45 -0.75 8.39
N ILE A 115 25.02 0.12 7.56
CA ILE A 115 24.31 0.79 6.46
C ILE A 115 23.89 -0.29 5.44
N GLY A 116 22.68 -0.18 4.90
CA GLY A 116 22.13 -1.13 3.93
C GLY A 116 21.51 -2.38 4.56
N LYS A 117 21.16 -2.33 5.85
CA LYS A 117 20.44 -3.42 6.54
C LYS A 117 19.15 -2.93 7.17
N ALA A 118 18.04 -3.51 6.72
CA ALA A 118 16.72 -3.30 7.29
C ALA A 118 16.56 -4.09 8.60
N LYS A 119 15.56 -3.72 9.40
CA LYS A 119 15.16 -4.44 10.61
C LYS A 119 13.70 -4.86 10.51
N ILE A 120 13.41 -6.11 10.86
CA ILE A 120 12.05 -6.55 11.12
C ILE A 120 11.71 -6.06 12.54
N GLU A 121 10.87 -5.04 12.65
CA GLU A 121 10.44 -4.48 13.94
C GLU A 121 9.37 -5.35 14.59
N ARG A 122 8.55 -6.00 13.77
CA ARG A 122 7.50 -6.91 14.21
C ARG A 122 7.40 -8.09 13.23
N PRO A 123 7.59 -9.34 13.67
CA PRO A 123 7.36 -10.48 12.80
C PRO A 123 5.88 -10.64 12.49
N GLY A 124 5.56 -11.19 11.33
CA GLY A 124 4.20 -11.54 10.95
C GLY A 124 4.14 -12.54 9.80
N ASN A 125 2.95 -13.06 9.52
CA ASN A 125 2.77 -14.15 8.55
C ASN A 125 1.82 -13.82 7.39
N HIS A 126 0.92 -12.84 7.53
CA HIS A 126 -0.12 -12.62 6.52
C HIS A 126 0.26 -11.61 5.44
N LEU A 127 1.02 -10.57 5.79
CA LEU A 127 1.39 -9.50 4.85
C LEU A 127 2.64 -8.77 5.32
N THR A 128 3.52 -8.41 4.38
CA THR A 128 4.71 -7.59 4.64
C THR A 128 4.41 -6.10 4.44
N VAL A 129 4.68 -5.30 5.46
CA VAL A 129 4.63 -3.84 5.42
C VAL A 129 6.05 -3.30 5.49
N VAL A 130 6.46 -2.53 4.48
CA VAL A 130 7.78 -1.92 4.40
C VAL A 130 7.66 -0.40 4.57
N ALA A 131 8.37 0.15 5.55
CA ALA A 131 8.30 1.57 5.88
C ALA A 131 9.68 2.15 6.26
N HIS A 132 9.79 3.47 6.28
CA HIS A 132 10.97 4.17 6.80
C HIS A 132 10.58 5.42 7.60
N SER A 133 11.48 5.88 8.47
CA SER A 133 11.25 7.03 9.34
C SER A 133 9.94 6.91 10.13
N ARG A 134 9.20 8.01 10.30
CA ARG A 134 7.93 8.06 11.06
C ARG A 134 6.85 7.11 10.53
N ALA A 135 6.89 6.72 9.24
CA ALA A 135 5.95 5.74 8.71
C ALA A 135 6.04 4.36 9.38
N VAL A 136 7.18 4.02 9.99
CA VAL A 136 7.36 2.80 10.77
C VAL A 136 6.48 2.81 12.03
N GLU A 137 6.39 3.95 12.72
CA GLU A 137 5.52 4.13 13.89
C GLU A 137 4.07 3.83 13.55
N LEU A 138 3.57 4.47 12.48
CA LEU A 138 2.20 4.30 11.98
C LEU A 138 1.93 2.85 11.57
N SER A 139 2.92 2.18 10.98
CA SER A 139 2.82 0.78 10.57
C SER A 139 2.74 -0.17 11.77
N LEU A 140 3.50 0.11 12.84
CA LEU A 140 3.43 -0.66 14.09
C LEU A 140 2.09 -0.45 14.82
N GLU A 141 1.53 0.76 14.78
CA GLU A 141 0.19 1.04 15.29
C GLU A 141 -0.89 0.30 14.50
N ALA A 142 -0.83 0.35 13.17
CA ALA A 142 -1.72 -0.42 12.29
C ALA A 142 -1.63 -1.92 12.57
N ALA A 143 -0.41 -2.45 12.82
CA ALA A 143 -0.23 -3.84 13.19
C ALA A 143 -0.93 -4.21 14.51
N LYS A 144 -0.92 -3.32 15.51
CA LYS A 144 -1.65 -3.53 16.77
C LYS A 144 -3.15 -3.61 16.52
N GLU A 145 -3.71 -2.73 15.70
CA GLU A 145 -5.14 -2.75 15.37
C GLU A 145 -5.54 -4.01 14.59
N LEU A 146 -4.76 -4.37 13.57
CA LEU A 146 -4.99 -5.55 12.74
C LEU A 146 -4.87 -6.85 13.53
N SER A 147 -3.97 -6.92 14.50
CA SER A 147 -3.83 -8.12 15.35
C SER A 147 -5.10 -8.45 16.15
N ARG A 148 -5.91 -7.44 16.50
CA ARG A 148 -7.19 -7.62 17.22
C ARG A 148 -8.26 -8.33 16.38
N VAL A 149 -8.14 -8.26 15.06
CA VAL A 149 -9.02 -8.95 14.11
C VAL A 149 -8.36 -10.19 13.50
N GLY A 150 -7.28 -10.68 14.11
CA GLY A 150 -6.58 -11.90 13.69
C GLY A 150 -5.62 -11.71 12.51
N ILE A 151 -5.34 -10.47 12.09
CA ILE A 151 -4.42 -10.18 10.98
C ILE A 151 -3.05 -9.82 11.54
N ASP A 152 -2.09 -10.71 11.31
CA ASP A 152 -0.71 -10.57 11.76
C ASP A 152 0.22 -10.13 10.62
N ILE A 153 0.61 -8.85 10.63
CA ILE A 153 1.47 -8.23 9.60
C ILE A 153 2.95 -8.13 10.04
N GLU A 154 3.86 -8.42 9.12
CA GLU A 154 5.29 -8.22 9.33
C GLU A 154 5.66 -6.77 9.02
N VAL A 155 6.28 -6.05 9.95
CA VAL A 155 6.70 -4.65 9.75
C VAL A 155 8.21 -4.57 9.60
N ILE A 156 8.66 -4.09 8.44
CA ILE A 156 10.06 -3.88 8.09
C ILE A 156 10.37 -2.38 8.14
N ASN A 157 11.33 -2.02 8.97
CA ASN A 157 11.98 -0.72 9.00
C ASN A 157 13.19 -0.75 8.06
N LEU A 158 13.12 0.01 6.96
CA LEU A 158 14.18 0.03 5.94
C LEU A 158 15.54 0.47 6.50
N ARG A 159 15.55 1.45 7.41
CA ARG A 159 16.73 2.18 7.92
C ARG A 159 17.55 2.91 6.84
N THR A 160 17.91 2.22 5.77
CA THR A 160 18.70 2.72 4.63
C THR A 160 17.84 2.69 3.37
N LEU A 161 17.77 3.83 2.67
CA LEU A 161 17.09 3.96 1.39
C LEU A 161 18.05 3.65 0.22
N ARG A 162 19.34 3.94 0.39
CA ARG A 162 20.40 3.59 -0.57
C ARG A 162 21.69 3.18 0.17
N PRO A 163 22.24 1.98 -0.05
CA PRO A 163 21.65 0.87 -0.82
C PRO A 163 20.44 0.25 -0.10
N LEU A 164 19.43 -0.17 -0.87
CA LEU A 164 18.22 -0.81 -0.36
C LEU A 164 18.51 -2.26 0.06
N ASP A 165 18.00 -2.70 1.21
CA ASP A 165 18.12 -4.09 1.67
C ASP A 165 17.06 -5.00 1.04
N GLU A 166 17.17 -5.20 -0.27
CA GLU A 166 16.22 -5.99 -1.06
C GLU A 166 16.08 -7.43 -0.58
N GLN A 167 17.16 -8.00 -0.01
CA GLN A 167 17.18 -9.38 0.46
C GLN A 167 16.18 -9.60 1.61
N THR A 168 16.14 -8.67 2.57
CA THR A 168 15.22 -8.75 3.71
C THR A 168 13.76 -8.61 3.26
N ILE A 169 13.49 -7.67 2.34
CA ILE A 169 12.14 -7.47 1.79
C ILE A 169 11.69 -8.70 1.02
N THR A 170 12.52 -9.21 0.10
CA THR A 170 12.24 -10.39 -0.73
C THR A 170 11.92 -11.61 0.14
N LYS A 171 12.74 -11.91 1.15
CA LYS A 171 12.50 -13.03 2.08
C LYS A 171 11.18 -12.91 2.82
N SER A 172 10.82 -11.69 3.24
CA SER A 172 9.56 -11.42 3.91
C SER A 172 8.37 -11.62 2.97
N VAL A 173 8.43 -11.07 1.76
CA VAL A 173 7.38 -11.21 0.75
C VAL A 173 7.19 -12.68 0.33
N VAL A 174 8.27 -13.45 0.16
CA VAL A 174 8.16 -14.89 -0.13
C VAL A 174 7.44 -15.64 0.99
N LYS A 175 7.58 -15.21 2.24
CA LYS A 175 6.88 -15.80 3.39
C LYS A 175 5.41 -15.38 3.44
N THR A 176 5.12 -14.08 3.32
CA THR A 176 3.79 -13.51 3.57
C THR A 176 2.89 -13.42 2.34
N LYS A 177 3.48 -13.56 1.14
CA LYS A 177 2.81 -13.50 -0.18
C LYS A 177 2.19 -12.15 -0.56
N HIS A 178 2.32 -11.13 0.29
CA HIS A 178 1.68 -9.82 0.10
C HIS A 178 2.61 -8.69 0.52
N LEU A 179 2.52 -7.54 -0.16
CA LEU A 179 3.36 -6.38 0.08
C LEU A 179 2.55 -5.08 0.12
N VAL A 180 2.77 -4.29 1.17
CA VAL A 180 2.37 -2.88 1.25
C VAL A 180 3.60 -2.03 1.58
N THR A 181 3.82 -0.94 0.85
CA THR A 181 4.87 0.03 1.17
C THR A 181 4.26 1.29 1.76
N VAL A 182 4.87 1.86 2.80
CA VAL A 182 4.38 3.08 3.47
C VAL A 182 5.48 4.13 3.54
N GLU A 183 5.22 5.30 2.98
CA GLU A 183 6.12 6.47 3.07
C GLU A 183 5.31 7.77 3.26
N GLN A 184 5.90 8.80 3.87
CA GLN A 184 5.27 10.12 3.99
C GLN A 184 5.58 11.05 2.81
N GLY A 185 6.41 10.61 1.86
CA GLY A 185 6.75 11.35 0.65
C GLY A 185 5.62 11.34 -0.37
N TRP A 186 5.81 12.10 -1.45
CA TRP A 186 4.90 12.11 -2.60
C TRP A 186 4.89 10.76 -3.35
N PRO A 187 3.78 10.40 -4.01
CA PRO A 187 3.62 9.10 -4.62
C PRO A 187 4.48 8.90 -5.86
N ASN A 188 4.66 9.94 -6.67
CA ASN A 188 5.31 9.79 -7.97
C ASN A 188 6.83 9.68 -7.79
N SER A 189 7.40 8.61 -8.34
CA SER A 189 8.83 8.29 -8.19
C SER A 189 9.31 8.23 -6.72
N GLY A 190 8.41 7.89 -5.80
CA GLY A 190 8.71 7.68 -4.38
C GLY A 190 9.48 6.39 -4.11
N ILE A 191 9.92 6.19 -2.87
CA ILE A 191 10.66 4.99 -2.44
C ILE A 191 9.84 3.71 -2.63
N GLY A 192 8.54 3.76 -2.36
CA GLY A 192 7.62 2.66 -2.59
C GLY A 192 7.54 2.25 -4.06
N SER A 193 7.79 3.17 -5.00
CA SER A 193 7.83 2.85 -6.44
C SER A 193 9.00 1.93 -6.76
N GLU A 194 10.19 2.27 -6.26
CA GLU A 194 11.40 1.46 -6.43
C GLU A 194 11.22 0.09 -5.79
N ILE A 195 10.70 0.02 -4.55
CA ILE A 195 10.47 -1.26 -3.87
C ILE A 195 9.51 -2.15 -4.69
N CYS A 196 8.41 -1.58 -5.20
CA CYS A 196 7.47 -2.35 -6.03
C CYS A 196 8.14 -2.85 -7.32
N ALA A 197 8.90 -2.00 -8.00
CA ALA A 197 9.62 -2.38 -9.21
C ALA A 197 10.61 -3.52 -8.93
N ARG A 198 11.46 -3.38 -7.91
CA ARG A 198 12.47 -4.39 -7.53
C ARG A 198 11.84 -5.73 -7.14
N ILE A 199 10.69 -5.71 -6.47
CA ILE A 199 10.00 -6.94 -6.09
C ILE A 199 9.41 -7.63 -7.33
N ILE A 200 8.81 -6.88 -8.25
CA ILE A 200 8.27 -7.40 -9.51
C ILE A 200 9.39 -7.94 -10.42
N GLU A 201 10.55 -7.30 -10.44
CA GLU A 201 11.73 -7.76 -11.19
C GLU A 201 12.43 -8.97 -10.56
N SER A 202 12.11 -9.33 -9.32
CA SER A 202 12.75 -10.42 -8.57
C SER A 202 11.94 -11.71 -8.57
N GLU A 203 12.56 -12.81 -8.12
CA GLU A 203 11.88 -14.10 -7.91
C GLU A 203 10.69 -14.02 -6.93
N ALA A 204 10.61 -13.00 -6.07
CA ALA A 204 9.45 -12.80 -5.20
C ALA A 204 8.15 -12.53 -5.97
N PHE A 205 8.23 -12.09 -7.23
CA PHE A 205 7.05 -11.87 -8.07
C PHE A 205 6.17 -13.12 -8.18
N TYR A 206 6.76 -14.30 -8.38
CA TYR A 206 6.03 -15.56 -8.49
C TYR A 206 5.39 -16.02 -7.18
N HIS A 207 5.72 -15.37 -6.07
CA HIS A 207 5.16 -15.65 -4.75
C HIS A 207 4.12 -14.62 -4.30
N LEU A 208 3.82 -13.60 -5.11
CA LEU A 208 2.79 -12.62 -4.76
C LEU A 208 1.39 -13.16 -5.07
N ASP A 209 0.53 -13.18 -4.06
CA ASP A 209 -0.90 -13.55 -4.21
C ASP A 209 -1.78 -12.34 -4.56
N ALA A 210 -1.25 -11.12 -4.43
CA ALA A 210 -1.91 -9.87 -4.78
C ALA A 210 -0.89 -8.80 -5.24
N PRO A 211 -1.31 -7.81 -6.05
CA PRO A 211 -0.41 -6.74 -6.46
C PRO A 211 0.06 -5.91 -5.26
N PRO A 212 1.35 -5.49 -5.21
CA PRO A 212 1.83 -4.58 -4.19
C PRO A 212 1.07 -3.25 -4.20
N VAL A 213 0.75 -2.73 -3.02
CA VAL A 213 0.05 -1.44 -2.86
C VAL A 213 0.92 -0.45 -2.11
N ARG A 214 0.84 0.82 -2.51
CA ARG A 214 1.63 1.91 -1.91
C ARG A 214 0.70 2.84 -1.13
N VAL A 215 1.10 3.18 0.09
CA VAL A 215 0.50 4.20 0.95
C VAL A 215 1.49 5.34 1.07
N THR A 216 1.12 6.53 0.60
CA THR A 216 2.02 7.68 0.46
C THR A 216 1.37 8.95 1.00
N GLY A 217 2.13 10.04 1.09
CA GLY A 217 1.53 11.37 1.14
C GLY A 217 0.68 11.65 -0.10
N VAL A 218 -0.28 12.55 0.02
CA VAL A 218 -1.12 12.98 -1.12
C VAL A 218 -0.26 13.79 -2.10
N ASP A 219 -0.57 13.70 -3.40
CA ASP A 219 0.17 14.37 -4.48
C ASP A 219 -0.14 15.87 -4.59
N VAL A 220 0.14 16.60 -3.51
CA VAL A 220 -0.05 18.05 -3.40
C VAL A 220 1.09 18.68 -2.59
N PRO A 221 1.40 19.97 -2.80
CA PRO A 221 2.17 20.73 -1.82
C PRO A 221 1.47 20.73 -0.46
N MET A 222 2.22 20.60 0.63
CA MET A 222 1.65 20.45 1.97
C MET A 222 0.77 21.67 2.35
N PRO A 223 -0.53 21.47 2.62
CA PRO A 223 -1.42 22.54 3.07
C PRO A 223 -1.11 22.97 4.53
N TYR A 224 -1.38 24.23 4.85
CA TYR A 224 -1.20 24.76 6.22
C TYR A 224 -2.37 24.41 7.15
N THR A 225 -3.60 24.40 6.62
CA THR A 225 -4.80 24.15 7.41
C THR A 225 -4.72 22.77 8.06
N LYS A 226 -4.80 22.72 9.39
CA LYS A 226 -4.64 21.48 10.19
C LYS A 226 -5.49 20.31 9.68
N SER A 227 -6.75 20.55 9.34
CA SER A 227 -7.64 19.50 8.81
C SER A 227 -7.14 18.92 7.48
N LEU A 228 -6.54 19.75 6.62
CA LEU A 228 -5.97 19.32 5.35
C LEU A 228 -4.58 18.69 5.53
N GLU A 229 -3.76 19.19 6.46
CA GLU A 229 -2.42 18.64 6.75
C GLU A 229 -2.51 17.19 7.25
N ILE A 230 -3.49 16.90 8.11
CA ILE A 230 -3.72 15.54 8.64
C ILE A 230 -4.04 14.57 7.49
N ILE A 231 -4.97 14.93 6.60
CA ILE A 231 -5.37 14.05 5.48
C ILE A 231 -4.36 14.03 4.33
N ALA A 232 -3.41 14.96 4.29
CA ALA A 232 -2.34 14.98 3.28
C ALA A 232 -1.23 13.96 3.58
N LEU A 233 -1.16 13.44 4.81
CA LEU A 233 -0.18 12.46 5.27
C LEU A 233 -0.86 11.11 5.55
N PRO A 234 -0.16 9.98 5.35
CA PRO A 234 -0.66 8.67 5.74
C PRO A 234 -1.09 8.62 7.20
N GLN A 235 -2.27 8.09 7.45
CA GLN A 235 -2.78 7.75 8.78
C GLN A 235 -2.79 6.24 8.99
N VAL A 236 -2.92 5.81 10.26
CA VAL A 236 -3.05 4.40 10.64
C VAL A 236 -4.22 3.73 9.89
N SER A 237 -5.34 4.45 9.75
CA SER A 237 -6.53 3.98 9.03
C SER A 237 -6.26 3.67 7.56
N ASP A 238 -5.39 4.43 6.89
CA ASP A 238 -5.06 4.24 5.48
C ASP A 238 -4.24 2.97 5.28
N ILE A 239 -3.31 2.70 6.21
CA ILE A 239 -2.51 1.47 6.24
C ILE A 239 -3.41 0.26 6.49
N VAL A 240 -4.30 0.33 7.48
CA VAL A 240 -5.29 -0.74 7.77
C VAL A 240 -6.19 -1.00 6.56
N ALA A 241 -6.67 0.05 5.90
CA ALA A 241 -7.50 -0.07 4.70
C ALA A 241 -6.73 -0.71 3.54
N ALA A 242 -5.47 -0.32 3.32
CA ALA A 242 -4.61 -0.90 2.29
C ALA A 242 -4.35 -2.40 2.55
N VAL A 243 -4.04 -2.78 3.80
CA VAL A 243 -3.85 -4.18 4.19
C VAL A 243 -5.11 -5.01 3.94
N LYS A 244 -6.27 -4.52 4.40
CA LYS A 244 -7.55 -5.23 4.18
C LYS A 244 -7.88 -5.37 2.69
N LYS A 245 -7.58 -4.34 1.89
CA LYS A 245 -7.76 -4.38 0.43
C LYS A 245 -6.87 -5.44 -0.22
N VAL A 246 -5.58 -5.48 0.13
CA VAL A 246 -4.62 -6.44 -0.42
C VAL A 246 -4.97 -7.88 -0.04
N LEU A 247 -5.45 -8.11 1.18
CA LEU A 247 -5.89 -9.44 1.64
C LEU A 247 -7.30 -9.83 1.14
N GLY A 248 -7.97 -9.00 0.33
CA GLY A 248 -9.33 -9.28 -0.15
C GLY A 248 -10.40 -9.25 0.95
N LEU A 249 -10.11 -8.64 2.11
CA LEU A 249 -10.99 -8.55 3.28
C LEU A 249 -11.88 -7.30 3.27
N GLN A 250 -11.90 -6.55 2.16
CA GLN A 250 -12.91 -5.52 2.00
C GLN A 250 -14.28 -6.18 2.02
N THR A 251 -15.07 -5.85 3.04
CA THR A 251 -16.53 -5.92 2.99
C THR A 251 -16.99 -4.90 1.95
N GLY A 252 -16.75 -5.19 0.68
CA GLY A 252 -17.62 -4.69 -0.36
C GLY A 252 -18.99 -5.16 0.05
N CYS A 253 -19.82 -4.23 0.50
CA CYS A 253 -21.23 -4.50 0.65
C CYS A 253 -21.68 -5.02 -0.71
N TRP A 254 -21.95 -6.32 -0.80
CA TRP A 254 -22.53 -6.95 -1.99
C TRP A 254 -23.89 -6.34 -2.35
N THR A 255 -24.38 -5.34 -1.60
CA THR A 255 -25.55 -4.53 -1.93
C THR A 255 -25.22 -3.33 -2.83
N GLY A 256 -23.95 -2.97 -3.08
CA GLY A 256 -23.60 -1.77 -3.87
C GLY A 256 -24.00 -1.84 -5.35
N TRP A 257 -24.07 -3.04 -5.92
CA TRP A 257 -24.61 -3.26 -7.28
C TRP A 257 -26.15 -3.25 -7.32
N PHE A 258 -26.80 -3.50 -6.17
CA PHE A 258 -28.26 -3.45 -6.05
C PHE A 258 -28.78 -2.08 -5.59
N CYS A 259 -27.96 -1.28 -4.91
CA CYS A 259 -28.41 -0.05 -4.26
C CYS A 259 -28.37 1.18 -5.18
N THR A 260 -27.56 1.18 -6.23
CA THR A 260 -27.43 2.35 -7.12
C THR A 260 -28.59 2.54 -8.11
N THR A 261 -29.60 1.66 -8.12
CA THR A 261 -30.74 1.79 -9.03
C THR A 261 -32.10 1.98 -8.33
N VAL A 262 -32.22 1.79 -7.00
CA VAL A 262 -33.58 1.78 -6.38
C VAL A 262 -33.76 2.49 -5.03
N MET A 263 -32.74 2.88 -4.25
CA MET A 263 -33.01 3.53 -2.95
C MET A 263 -32.34 4.89 -2.78
N MET A 264 -33.17 5.87 -2.37
CA MET A 264 -32.75 7.21 -1.97
C MET A 264 -31.94 7.16 -0.66
N PRO A 265 -31.09 8.16 -0.40
CA PRO A 265 -30.06 8.11 0.66
C PRO A 265 -30.59 8.00 2.11
N GLU A 266 -31.90 8.13 2.33
CA GLU A 266 -32.49 8.21 3.67
C GLU A 266 -32.82 6.83 4.27
N GLU A 267 -32.85 5.77 3.46
CA GLU A 267 -33.17 4.41 3.94
C GLU A 267 -31.94 3.61 4.42
N CYS A 268 -30.72 4.10 4.15
CA CYS A 268 -29.48 3.44 4.58
C CYS A 268 -29.23 3.53 6.11
N ALA A 269 -29.85 4.47 6.81
CA ALA A 269 -29.60 4.71 8.23
C ALA A 269 -30.17 3.62 9.17
N TYR A 270 -31.09 2.77 8.70
CA TYR A 270 -31.74 1.76 9.53
C TYR A 270 -31.03 0.41 9.60
N LEU A 271 -30.01 0.18 8.76
CA LEU A 271 -29.25 -1.08 8.73
C LEU A 271 -28.01 -1.08 9.63
N GLU A 272 -27.59 0.06 10.17
CA GLU A 272 -26.47 0.15 11.12
C GLU A 272 -26.83 -0.25 12.57
N LEU A 273 -28.11 -0.50 12.87
CA LEU A 273 -28.56 -1.01 14.17
C LEU A 273 -28.89 -2.51 14.12
N GLY A 274 -27.87 -3.34 13.88
CA GLY A 274 -27.67 -4.66 14.51
C GLY A 274 -28.85 -5.65 14.69
N MET A 275 -29.93 -5.59 13.92
CA MET A 275 -31.07 -6.51 14.06
C MET A 275 -31.51 -7.01 12.70
N VAL A 276 -30.90 -8.10 12.21
CA VAL A 276 -31.52 -9.28 11.58
C VAL A 276 -30.36 -10.20 11.17
N THR A 277 -29.98 -11.11 12.04
CA THR A 277 -28.96 -12.15 11.75
C THR A 277 -29.58 -13.51 11.38
N SER A 278 -30.90 -13.59 11.16
CA SER A 278 -31.54 -14.83 10.69
C SER A 278 -32.84 -14.60 9.92
N LEU A 279 -33.13 -15.52 9.00
CA LEU A 279 -34.40 -15.64 8.24
C LEU A 279 -35.65 -15.60 9.15
N LYS A 280 -35.55 -16.05 10.40
CA LYS A 280 -36.66 -15.99 11.38
C LYS A 280 -36.95 -14.55 11.84
N GLY A 281 -35.92 -13.69 11.91
CA GLY A 281 -36.07 -12.28 12.29
C GLY A 281 -36.82 -11.47 11.23
N LEU A 282 -36.54 -11.73 9.95
CA LEU A 282 -37.24 -11.10 8.83
C LEU A 282 -38.72 -11.49 8.80
N GLN A 283 -39.03 -12.75 9.10
CA GLN A 283 -40.41 -13.26 9.12
C GLN A 283 -41.22 -12.76 10.32
N ALA A 284 -40.59 -12.53 11.47
CA ALA A 284 -41.22 -11.89 12.62
C ALA A 284 -41.54 -10.40 12.36
N TYR A 285 -40.66 -9.69 11.63
CA TYR A 285 -40.88 -8.30 11.24
C TYR A 285 -42.03 -8.17 10.23
N LEU A 286 -42.07 -9.02 9.21
CA LEU A 286 -43.16 -9.06 8.22
C LEU A 286 -44.51 -9.43 8.85
N ASN A 287 -44.53 -10.37 9.80
CA ASN A 287 -45.76 -10.73 10.52
C ASN A 287 -46.29 -9.62 11.43
N LYS A 288 -45.42 -8.71 11.89
CA LYS A 288 -45.83 -7.53 12.68
C LYS A 288 -46.55 -6.49 11.81
N TYR A 289 -46.12 -6.32 10.56
CA TYR A 289 -46.74 -5.39 9.61
C TYR A 289 -48.07 -5.90 9.03
N VAL A 290 -48.21 -7.21 8.81
CA VAL A 290 -49.44 -7.81 8.28
C VAL A 290 -50.60 -7.80 9.29
N ARG A 291 -50.33 -7.63 10.59
CA ARG A 291 -51.37 -7.57 11.65
C ARG A 291 -51.90 -6.18 11.99
N LEU A 292 -51.33 -5.10 11.43
CA LEU A 292 -51.74 -3.72 11.73
C LEU A 292 -52.58 -3.08 10.61
N GLY A 293 -53.32 -3.90 9.86
CA GLY A 293 -54.27 -3.47 8.83
C GLY A 293 -55.55 -2.81 9.36
N GLU A 294 -55.65 -2.48 10.65
CA GLU A 294 -56.78 -1.71 11.21
C GLU A 294 -56.28 -0.70 12.24
N ARG A 295 -56.50 0.59 11.90
CA ARG A 295 -56.44 1.81 12.74
C ARG A 295 -55.61 1.76 14.03
N ALA A 296 -54.47 2.45 14.03
CA ALA A 296 -53.87 2.97 15.26
C ALA A 296 -53.23 4.34 14.99
N GLU A 297 -53.84 5.39 15.54
CA GLU A 297 -53.15 6.63 15.87
C GLU A 297 -52.04 6.29 16.88
N VAL A 298 -50.81 6.71 16.59
CA VAL A 298 -49.70 6.68 17.54
C VAL A 298 -49.12 8.07 17.58
N ASP A 299 -49.31 8.75 18.71
CA ASP A 299 -48.72 10.05 19.02
C ASP A 299 -47.19 9.98 19.00
N LEU A 300 -46.57 10.82 18.18
CA LEU A 300 -45.14 11.12 18.17
C LEU A 300 -44.94 12.50 18.83
N PRO A 301 -44.06 12.67 19.84
CA PRO A 301 -43.69 14.00 20.28
C PRO A 301 -42.68 14.61 19.30
N VAL A 302 -43.14 15.66 18.62
CA VAL A 302 -42.40 16.86 18.16
C VAL A 302 -41.04 16.61 17.49
N LEU A 303 -41.04 16.59 16.16
CA LEU A 303 -40.03 17.26 15.33
C LEU A 303 -40.72 17.71 14.05
N GLY A 304 -40.92 19.02 13.92
CA GLY A 304 -41.69 19.62 12.84
C GLY A 304 -41.05 19.42 11.47
N LEU A 305 -41.78 18.78 10.56
CA LEU A 305 -41.59 18.84 9.12
C LEU A 305 -42.97 18.85 8.45
N GLU A 306 -43.11 19.76 7.49
CA GLU A 306 -44.36 20.13 6.83
C GLU A 306 -44.94 19.05 5.90
N HIS A 307 -46.21 19.22 5.56
CA HIS A 307 -47.07 18.31 4.81
C HIS A 307 -46.58 18.03 3.38
N GLY A 308 -46.49 16.74 3.02
CA GLY A 308 -46.39 16.27 1.64
C GLY A 308 -47.38 15.13 1.36
N HIS A 309 -48.45 15.42 0.63
CA HIS A 309 -49.40 14.42 0.14
C HIS A 309 -48.74 13.46 -0.87
N CYS A 310 -48.85 12.15 -0.67
CA CYS A 310 -48.55 11.14 -1.70
C CYS A 310 -49.80 10.33 -2.00
N GLY A 311 -50.32 10.48 -3.23
CA GLY A 311 -51.56 9.87 -3.70
C GLY A 311 -51.44 8.37 -4.08
N PRO A 312 -52.54 7.73 -4.49
CA PRO A 312 -52.73 6.26 -4.52
C PRO A 312 -51.98 5.50 -5.65
N ARG A 313 -50.85 5.99 -6.15
CA ARG A 313 -50.01 5.28 -7.14
C ARG A 313 -48.77 4.59 -6.55
N GLY A 314 -48.62 4.57 -5.21
CA GLY A 314 -47.51 3.91 -4.52
C GLY A 314 -47.69 2.40 -4.30
N LEU A 315 -48.94 1.92 -4.22
CA LEU A 315 -49.23 0.54 -3.80
C LEU A 315 -49.05 -0.49 -4.94
N GLU A 316 -49.26 -0.09 -6.20
CA GLU A 316 -49.09 -0.98 -7.36
C GLU A 316 -47.62 -1.29 -7.67
N ARG A 317 -46.67 -0.42 -7.28
CA ARG A 317 -45.23 -0.66 -7.47
C ARG A 317 -44.66 -1.64 -6.43
N LEU A 318 -45.26 -1.74 -5.26
CA LEU A 318 -44.83 -2.65 -4.19
C LEU A 318 -45.20 -4.11 -4.51
N LEU A 319 -46.39 -4.33 -5.10
CA LEU A 319 -46.87 -5.67 -5.47
C LEU A 319 -46.12 -6.27 -6.66
N GLY A 320 -45.65 -5.45 -7.60
CA GLY A 320 -44.77 -5.90 -8.69
C GLY A 320 -43.40 -6.40 -8.21
N PHE A 321 -42.90 -5.87 -7.09
CA PHE A 321 -41.58 -6.21 -6.54
C PHE A 321 -41.58 -7.57 -5.81
N CYS A 322 -42.70 -7.96 -5.19
CA CYS A 322 -42.84 -9.26 -4.53
C CYS A 322 -42.87 -10.45 -5.51
N MET A 323 -43.32 -10.25 -6.76
CA MET A 323 -43.33 -11.32 -7.77
C MET A 323 -41.94 -11.64 -8.34
N LEU A 324 -40.98 -10.71 -8.34
CA LEU A 324 -39.62 -10.96 -8.82
C LEU A 324 -38.76 -11.76 -7.83
N ILE A 325 -38.99 -11.61 -6.52
CA ILE A 325 -38.28 -12.37 -5.48
C ILE A 325 -38.69 -13.86 -5.51
N GLY A 326 -39.90 -14.16 -6.01
CA GLY A 326 -40.36 -15.54 -6.21
C GLY A 326 -39.61 -16.31 -7.31
N PHE A 327 -38.96 -15.63 -8.26
CA PHE A 327 -38.24 -16.29 -9.36
C PHE A 327 -36.80 -16.67 -9.02
N THR A 328 -36.16 -15.98 -8.08
CA THR A 328 -34.76 -16.26 -7.70
C THR A 328 -34.61 -17.47 -6.77
N VAL A 329 -35.70 -17.96 -6.18
CA VAL A 329 -35.72 -19.17 -5.32
C VAL A 329 -35.82 -20.46 -6.15
N ILE A 330 -36.17 -20.39 -7.44
CA ILE A 330 -36.29 -21.57 -8.32
C ILE A 330 -34.93 -22.04 -8.87
N SER A 331 -33.92 -21.16 -8.91
CA SER A 331 -32.61 -21.51 -9.48
C SER A 331 -31.72 -22.34 -8.55
N THR A 332 -31.94 -22.27 -7.23
CA THR A 332 -31.17 -23.05 -6.24
C THR A 332 -31.64 -24.50 -6.11
N THR A 333 -32.79 -24.85 -6.67
CA THR A 333 -33.29 -26.24 -6.74
C THR A 333 -32.73 -26.99 -7.95
N TYR A 334 -32.21 -26.28 -8.97
CA TYR A 334 -31.64 -26.89 -10.17
C TYR A 334 -30.19 -27.39 -10.00
N LEU A 335 -29.44 -26.90 -9.00
CA LEU A 335 -28.08 -27.39 -8.72
C LEU A 335 -28.04 -28.64 -7.82
N ILE A 336 -29.14 -29.00 -7.15
CA ILE A 336 -29.20 -30.21 -6.30
C ILE A 336 -29.68 -31.46 -7.07
N GLN A 337 -30.13 -31.31 -8.33
CA GLN A 337 -30.49 -32.45 -9.19
C GLN A 337 -29.36 -32.92 -10.15
N SER A 338 -28.21 -32.24 -10.19
CA SER A 338 -27.09 -32.65 -11.06
C SER A 338 -26.15 -33.71 -10.45
N THR A 339 -26.26 -33.96 -9.14
CA THR A 339 -25.44 -34.95 -8.42
C THR A 339 -26.08 -36.34 -8.24
N ASN A 340 -27.27 -36.58 -8.83
CA ASN A 340 -27.98 -37.87 -8.69
C ASN A 340 -28.38 -38.57 -10.01
N ARG A 341 -27.77 -38.20 -11.14
CA ARG A 341 -27.87 -38.97 -12.40
C ARG A 341 -26.50 -39.20 -13.02
N LYS A 342 -25.83 -40.27 -12.58
CA LYS A 342 -24.97 -41.15 -13.42
C LYS A 342 -24.38 -42.28 -12.55
N MET A 343 -25.27 -43.14 -12.04
CA MET A 343 -24.99 -44.57 -11.93
C MET A 343 -25.92 -45.27 -12.91
N THR A 344 -25.40 -45.74 -14.04
CA THR A 344 -25.60 -47.08 -14.62
C THR A 344 -24.96 -47.15 -16.01
N LYS A 345 -24.27 -48.27 -16.23
CA LYS A 345 -23.40 -48.66 -17.35
C LYS A 345 -24.17 -48.77 -18.67
N VAL A 346 -23.47 -48.73 -19.82
CA VAL A 346 -23.22 -49.86 -20.74
C VAL A 346 -22.06 -49.51 -21.70
N ASP A 347 -21.24 -50.52 -21.95
CA ASP A 347 -20.06 -50.64 -22.81
C ASP A 347 -20.25 -50.34 -24.31
N GLU A 348 -19.15 -49.97 -24.98
CA GLU A 348 -18.64 -50.45 -26.29
C GLU A 348 -17.47 -49.53 -26.71
N LYS A 349 -16.20 -49.95 -26.50
CA LYS A 349 -15.31 -50.70 -27.42
C LYS A 349 -14.72 -49.90 -28.60
N GLU A 350 -13.37 -49.85 -28.57
CA GLU A 350 -12.41 -49.91 -29.68
C GLU A 350 -12.43 -48.82 -30.77
N SER A 351 -11.39 -47.98 -30.78
CA SER A 351 -10.47 -47.91 -31.93
C SER A 351 -9.15 -47.23 -31.53
N GLU A 352 -8.07 -47.95 -31.79
CA GLU A 352 -6.67 -47.64 -31.53
C GLU A 352 -6.10 -46.52 -32.43
N ALA A 353 -4.99 -45.96 -31.94
CA ALA A 353 -3.79 -45.51 -32.66
C ALA A 353 -3.91 -44.52 -33.84
N ILE A 354 -3.12 -43.45 -33.78
CA ILE A 354 -1.95 -43.23 -34.66
C ILE A 354 -1.10 -42.09 -34.06
N VAL A 355 0.18 -42.42 -33.89
CA VAL A 355 1.33 -41.56 -33.62
C VAL A 355 1.73 -40.87 -34.93
N GLU A 356 2.11 -39.58 -34.91
CA GLU A 356 3.24 -39.01 -35.66
C GLU A 356 3.31 -37.47 -35.50
N GLU A 357 4.31 -36.99 -34.75
CA GLU A 357 5.14 -35.82 -35.12
C GLU A 357 6.23 -36.33 -36.07
N PRO A 358 6.80 -35.56 -37.03
CA PRO A 358 7.53 -34.29 -36.76
C PRO A 358 7.50 -33.23 -37.88
N GLU A 359 8.00 -32.02 -37.61
CA GLU A 359 9.18 -31.47 -38.31
C GLU A 359 9.49 -30.02 -37.91
N GLU A 360 10.80 -29.81 -37.69
CA GLU A 360 11.48 -28.54 -37.52
C GLU A 360 11.34 -27.64 -38.76
N VAL A 361 11.14 -26.33 -38.54
CA VAL A 361 11.47 -25.32 -39.55
C VAL A 361 12.47 -24.32 -38.96
N THR A 362 13.70 -24.47 -39.44
CA THR A 362 14.85 -23.61 -39.23
C THR A 362 14.71 -22.23 -39.88
N SER A 363 15.14 -21.21 -39.15
CA SER A 363 15.88 -20.01 -39.57
C SER A 363 15.54 -19.33 -40.91
N ALA A 364 14.97 -18.12 -40.83
CA ALA A 364 15.18 -17.07 -41.82
C ALA A 364 15.50 -15.76 -41.10
N GLY A 365 16.72 -15.27 -41.31
CA GLY A 365 17.29 -14.12 -40.63
C GLY A 365 16.69 -12.79 -41.09
N CYS A 366 16.55 -11.87 -40.13
CA CYS A 366 16.31 -10.46 -40.39
C CYS A 366 17.59 -9.68 -40.07
N ARG A 367 18.40 -9.41 -41.10
CA ARG A 367 19.48 -8.40 -41.05
C ARG A 367 18.86 -7.06 -41.42
N CYS A 368 18.78 -6.13 -40.47
CA CYS A 368 18.62 -4.71 -40.78
C CYS A 368 19.90 -3.96 -40.39
N ARG A 369 20.37 -3.18 -41.36
CA ARG A 369 21.70 -2.57 -41.49
C ARG A 369 21.96 -1.50 -40.45
N SER A 370 23.16 -1.52 -39.88
CA SER A 370 23.83 -0.36 -39.31
C SER A 370 24.39 0.51 -40.45
N THR A 371 23.95 1.77 -40.53
CA THR A 371 24.64 2.80 -41.31
C THR A 371 25.59 3.55 -40.39
N ALA A 372 26.88 3.23 -40.50
CA ALA A 372 27.95 4.07 -40.04
C ALA A 372 28.10 5.26 -41.01
N MET A 373 28.04 6.48 -40.49
CA MET A 373 28.51 7.67 -41.20
C MET A 373 29.86 8.05 -40.59
N THR A 374 30.92 7.80 -41.35
CA THR A 374 32.24 8.42 -41.20
C THR A 374 32.24 9.71 -42.00
N THR A 375 32.52 10.85 -41.37
CA THR A 375 33.03 12.04 -42.07
C THR A 375 34.08 12.72 -41.21
N ASP A 376 35.24 12.89 -41.84
CA ASP A 376 36.48 13.43 -41.33
C ASP A 376 36.40 14.88 -40.83
N ALA A 377 37.24 15.17 -39.84
CA ALA A 377 37.58 16.52 -39.39
C ALA A 377 38.61 17.19 -40.33
N PRO A 378 38.71 18.53 -40.27
CA PRO A 378 40.04 19.14 -40.20
C PRO A 378 40.16 20.23 -39.10
N PRO A 379 41.39 20.60 -38.70
CA PRO A 379 41.67 21.27 -37.44
C PRO A 379 41.70 22.80 -37.56
N THR A 380 41.42 23.49 -36.46
CA THR A 380 41.82 24.90 -36.29
C THR A 380 42.30 25.19 -34.86
N ASN A 381 43.55 25.64 -34.78
CA ASN A 381 44.19 26.30 -33.65
C ASN A 381 43.41 27.55 -33.19
N ARG A 382 43.17 27.67 -31.88
CA ARG A 382 43.59 28.80 -31.05
C ARG A 382 43.37 28.53 -29.57
#